data_AF-A0A1X2G675-F1
#
_entry.id   AF-A0A1X2G675-F1
#
_cell.length_a   1.000
_cell.length_b   1.000
_cell.length_c   1.000
_cell.angle_alpha   90.00
_cell.angle_beta   90.00
_cell.angle_gamma   90.00
#
_symmetry.space_group_name_H-M   'P 1'
#
loop_
_entity.id
_entity.type
_entity.pdbx_description
1 polymer ?
#
loop_
_entity_poly.entity_id
_entity_poly.type
_entity_poly.pdbx_seq_one_letter_code
_entity_poly.pdbx_strand_id
1 'polypeptide(L)'
;MGHAATVEALDIKTVPAKMGPFWFQQPLDHFNKSETRTLKQRYWVNQQWYAKGGPVIFYNAGEAPADERSNFVLNSSMALVAQELQGVVVVLEHRMYGQSRPSDDKDLLNYLNTNQSLADMANIALSGNSLQNFPSGKMAPPDTKWVVYGGSYSGNLAAWLRLKYPNVFSAAIASSAPVQAGYDFYQYFDPIGNYGPSSCIKPMTSINGYVNQVLSGKNTAAKLKLKNQFGLGNLQDDDFASGKTRKKKKVGKRLVFFFLFLSLGSAEHSFGFLAVHVTHIQPIC
;
A
#
# COMPACT_ATOMS: atom_id res chain seq x y z
N MET A 1 1.11 26.35 -36.21
CA MET A 1 2.14 25.40 -35.76
C MET A 1 1.90 25.13 -34.28
N GLY A 2 1.11 24.10 -33.97
CA GLY A 2 0.85 23.67 -32.60
C GLY A 2 1.46 22.28 -32.42
N HIS A 3 2.48 22.16 -31.58
CA HIS A 3 2.97 20.87 -31.12
C HIS A 3 2.26 20.57 -29.81
N ALA A 4 1.33 19.61 -29.86
CA ALA A 4 0.78 18.96 -28.69
C ALA A 4 1.91 18.14 -28.05
N ALA A 5 2.25 18.44 -26.79
CA ALA A 5 3.11 17.59 -25.99
C ALA A 5 2.34 16.31 -25.67
N THR A 6 2.69 15.21 -26.33
CA THR A 6 2.33 13.86 -25.91
C THR A 6 2.98 13.61 -24.55
N VAL A 7 2.16 13.32 -23.55
CA VAL A 7 2.64 12.74 -22.29
C VAL A 7 3.16 11.34 -22.64
N GLU A 8 4.47 11.20 -22.80
CA GLU A 8 5.10 9.88 -22.81
C GLU A 8 4.74 9.20 -21.50
N ALA A 9 4.10 8.03 -21.59
CA ALA A 9 3.95 7.14 -20.45
C ALA A 9 5.34 6.95 -19.83
N LEU A 10 5.46 7.19 -18.52
CA LEU A 10 6.66 6.89 -17.75
C LEU A 10 7.15 5.50 -18.17
N ASP A 11 8.31 5.45 -18.81
CA ASP A 11 8.95 4.23 -19.27
C ASP A 11 9.23 3.37 -18.03
N ILE A 12 8.30 2.46 -17.71
CA ILE A 12 8.44 1.46 -16.66
C ILE A 12 9.56 0.55 -17.16
N LYS A 13 10.81 0.91 -16.83
CA LYS A 13 11.98 0.10 -17.17
C LYS A 13 11.68 -1.33 -16.73
N THR A 14 11.52 -2.20 -17.72
CA THR A 14 11.21 -3.60 -17.51
C THR A 14 12.29 -4.19 -16.63
N VAL A 15 11.92 -4.75 -15.47
CA VAL A 15 12.89 -5.39 -14.59
C VAL A 15 13.61 -6.49 -15.37
N PRO A 16 14.95 -6.54 -15.39
CA PRO A 16 15.68 -7.57 -16.13
C PRO A 16 15.21 -8.96 -15.73
N ALA A 17 14.99 -9.85 -16.70
CA ALA A 17 14.47 -11.20 -16.46
C ALA A 17 15.28 -12.00 -15.43
N LYS A 18 16.58 -11.70 -15.31
CA LYS A 18 17.47 -12.28 -14.27
C LYS A 18 17.07 -11.93 -12.83
N MET A 19 16.17 -10.96 -12.62
CA MET A 19 15.67 -10.51 -11.32
C MET A 19 14.20 -10.91 -11.08
N GLY A 20 13.57 -11.61 -12.03
CA GLY A 20 12.21 -12.13 -11.90
C GLY A 20 11.30 -11.76 -13.09
N PRO A 21 9.99 -12.09 -13.00
CA PRO A 21 9.35 -12.71 -11.85
C PRO A 21 9.79 -14.15 -11.61
N PHE A 22 9.98 -14.49 -10.34
CA PHE A 22 10.14 -15.85 -9.84
C PHE A 22 8.90 -16.28 -9.07
N TRP A 23 8.79 -17.57 -8.77
CA TRP A 23 7.61 -18.16 -8.14
C TRP A 23 7.99 -19.00 -6.93
N PHE A 24 7.30 -18.79 -5.83
CA PHE A 24 7.45 -19.57 -4.61
C PHE A 24 6.14 -20.29 -4.30
N GLN A 25 6.22 -21.59 -4.00
CA GLN A 25 5.06 -22.39 -3.60
C GLN A 25 4.73 -22.13 -2.13
N GLN A 26 3.58 -21.50 -1.88
CA GLN A 26 3.02 -21.29 -0.54
C GLN A 26 1.89 -22.29 -0.26
N PRO A 27 1.68 -22.69 1.00
CA PRO A 27 0.40 -23.21 1.44
C PRO A 27 -0.71 -22.19 1.15
N LEU A 28 -1.88 -22.65 0.69
CA LEU A 28 -3.06 -21.79 0.60
C LEU A 28 -3.49 -21.33 2.00
N ASP A 29 -3.40 -22.24 2.98
CA ASP A 29 -3.70 -22.00 4.38
C ASP A 29 -2.54 -22.45 5.28
N HIS A 30 -1.90 -21.50 5.98
CA HIS A 30 -0.82 -21.80 6.93
C HIS A 30 -1.31 -22.36 8.28
N PHE A 31 -2.61 -22.26 8.56
CA PHE A 31 -3.20 -22.53 9.88
C PHE A 31 -4.14 -23.74 9.88
N ASN A 32 -4.48 -24.29 8.71
CA ASN A 32 -5.25 -25.51 8.56
C ASN A 32 -4.48 -26.56 7.75
N LYS A 33 -3.93 -27.57 8.42
CA LYS A 33 -3.15 -28.64 7.77
C LYS A 33 -3.98 -29.57 6.88
N SER A 34 -5.30 -29.59 7.04
CA SER A 34 -6.20 -30.37 6.19
C SER A 34 -6.43 -29.70 4.83
N GLU A 35 -6.12 -28.40 4.70
CA GLU A 35 -6.08 -27.71 3.43
C GLU A 35 -4.74 -27.98 2.74
N THR A 36 -4.77 -28.75 1.66
CA THR A 36 -3.56 -29.21 0.95
C THR A 36 -3.26 -28.41 -0.31
N ARG A 37 -4.16 -27.50 -0.71
CA ARG A 37 -3.94 -26.65 -1.89
C ARG A 37 -2.79 -25.67 -1.64
N THR A 38 -2.15 -25.28 -2.73
CA THR A 38 -1.05 -24.32 -2.72
C THR A 38 -1.35 -23.10 -3.56
N LEU A 39 -0.58 -22.05 -3.30
CA LEU A 39 -0.56 -20.79 -4.01
C LEU A 39 0.83 -20.58 -4.59
N LYS A 40 0.93 -20.24 -5.88
CA LYS A 40 2.19 -19.75 -6.45
C LYS A 40 2.29 -18.25 -6.20
N GLN A 41 3.19 -17.84 -5.32
CA GLN A 41 3.42 -16.44 -4.98
C GLN A 41 4.58 -15.87 -5.79
N ARG A 42 4.33 -14.75 -6.47
CA ARG A 42 5.26 -14.08 -7.38
C ARG A 42 6.21 -13.17 -6.61
N TYR A 43 7.49 -13.17 -6.95
CA TYR A 43 8.47 -12.28 -6.34
C TYR A 43 9.61 -11.88 -7.30
N TRP A 44 10.33 -10.82 -6.96
CA TRP A 44 11.51 -10.34 -7.65
C TRP A 44 12.66 -10.19 -6.67
N VAL A 45 13.88 -10.37 -7.16
CA VAL A 45 15.10 -10.36 -6.35
C VAL A 45 16.20 -9.62 -7.10
N ASN A 46 16.84 -8.69 -6.43
CA ASN A 46 18.09 -8.11 -6.89
C ASN A 46 19.17 -8.32 -5.83
N GLN A 47 20.17 -9.12 -6.21
CA GLN A 47 21.34 -9.44 -5.40
C GLN A 47 22.64 -8.79 -5.94
N GLN A 48 22.56 -7.86 -6.88
CA GLN A 48 23.75 -7.34 -7.58
C GLN A 48 24.74 -6.61 -6.65
N TRP A 49 24.28 -6.13 -5.49
CA TRP A 49 25.10 -5.45 -4.49
C TRP A 49 25.54 -6.34 -3.33
N TYR A 50 25.15 -7.62 -3.36
CA TYR A 50 25.35 -8.49 -2.22
C TYR A 50 26.82 -8.78 -1.95
N ALA A 51 27.23 -8.59 -0.70
CA ALA A 51 28.47 -9.13 -0.15
C ALA A 51 28.15 -10.10 0.99
N LYS A 52 29.04 -11.07 1.23
CA LYS A 52 28.83 -12.11 2.25
C LYS A 52 28.53 -11.49 3.61
N GLY A 53 27.37 -11.83 4.18
CA GLY A 53 26.90 -11.31 5.47
C GLY A 53 25.95 -10.10 5.36
N GLY A 54 25.72 -9.57 4.16
CA GLY A 54 24.74 -8.52 3.90
C GLY A 54 23.30 -8.98 4.21
N PRO A 55 22.40 -8.05 4.59
CA PRO A 55 21.03 -8.38 4.96
C PRO A 55 20.14 -8.61 3.73
N VAL A 56 18.96 -9.17 3.96
CA VAL A 56 17.85 -9.16 2.99
C VAL A 56 16.89 -8.04 3.36
N ILE A 57 16.69 -7.09 2.44
CA ILE A 57 15.68 -6.04 2.52
C ILE A 57 14.41 -6.55 1.83
N PHE A 58 13.39 -6.83 2.62
CA PHE A 58 12.21 -7.55 2.17
C PHE A 58 10.97 -6.65 2.17
N TYR A 59 10.34 -6.53 1.00
CA TYR A 59 9.16 -5.69 0.80
C TYR A 59 7.99 -6.52 0.27
N ASN A 60 6.80 -6.26 0.79
CA ASN A 60 5.55 -6.80 0.26
C ASN A 60 4.82 -5.70 -0.53
N ALA A 61 4.39 -6.01 -1.75
CA ALA A 61 3.73 -5.11 -2.69
C ALA A 61 2.33 -4.64 -2.25
N GLY A 62 1.81 -5.06 -1.10
CA GLY A 62 0.57 -4.53 -0.54
C GLY A 62 -0.65 -4.85 -1.40
N GLU A 63 -1.62 -3.94 -1.44
CA GLU A 63 -2.95 -4.17 -2.00
C GLU A 63 -3.03 -3.97 -3.52
N ALA A 64 -1.99 -4.36 -4.24
CA ALA A 64 -1.91 -4.18 -5.68
C ALA A 64 -1.11 -5.33 -6.34
N PRO A 65 -1.34 -5.58 -7.65
CA PRO A 65 -0.40 -6.34 -8.45
C PRO A 65 1.01 -5.73 -8.31
N ALA A 66 2.01 -6.60 -8.25
CA ALA A 66 3.39 -6.19 -8.06
C ALA A 66 4.08 -5.74 -9.36
N ASP A 67 3.39 -5.76 -10.51
CA ASP A 67 4.00 -5.42 -11.82
C ASP A 67 4.69 -4.05 -11.80
N GLU A 68 3.99 -3.00 -11.33
CA GLU A 68 4.56 -1.65 -11.21
C GLU A 68 5.57 -1.53 -10.06
N ARG A 69 5.37 -2.31 -8.98
CA ARG A 69 6.24 -2.28 -7.79
C ARG A 69 7.48 -3.15 -7.93
N SER A 70 7.55 -3.99 -8.97
CA SER A 70 8.68 -4.88 -9.23
C SER A 70 9.98 -4.09 -9.41
N ASN A 71 9.91 -2.91 -10.04
CA ASN A 71 11.05 -2.01 -10.24
C ASN A 71 11.67 -1.51 -8.93
N PHE A 72 11.01 -1.70 -7.78
CA PHE A 72 11.58 -1.35 -6.49
C PHE A 72 12.81 -2.18 -6.11
N VAL A 73 13.05 -3.33 -6.77
CA VAL A 73 14.33 -4.05 -6.62
C VAL A 73 15.52 -3.30 -7.26
N LEU A 74 15.26 -2.32 -8.11
CA LEU A 74 16.28 -1.51 -8.80
C LEU A 74 16.32 -0.07 -8.31
N ASN A 75 15.16 0.57 -8.23
CA ASN A 75 15.03 2.01 -8.02
C ASN A 75 13.97 2.29 -6.95
N SER A 76 14.35 2.15 -5.68
CA SER A 76 13.55 2.50 -4.52
C SER A 76 14.44 2.78 -3.32
N SER A 77 13.86 3.35 -2.25
CA SER A 77 14.56 3.46 -0.96
C SER A 77 15.03 2.09 -0.43
N MET A 78 14.31 0.99 -0.70
CA MET A 78 14.76 -0.35 -0.32
C MET A 78 16.00 -0.80 -1.11
N ALA A 79 16.05 -0.47 -2.40
CA ALA A 79 17.20 -0.74 -3.25
C ALA A 79 18.43 0.05 -2.78
N LEU A 80 18.25 1.33 -2.42
CA LEU A 80 19.31 2.15 -1.84
C LEU A 80 19.82 1.57 -0.51
N VAL A 81 18.92 1.14 0.38
CA VAL A 81 19.31 0.47 1.63
C VAL A 81 20.06 -0.83 1.37
N ALA A 82 19.60 -1.64 0.40
CA ALA A 82 20.30 -2.87 0.03
C ALA A 82 21.69 -2.58 -0.57
N GLN A 83 21.82 -1.55 -1.40
CA GLN A 83 23.11 -1.13 -1.95
C GLN A 83 24.08 -0.70 -0.85
N GLU A 84 23.65 0.15 0.07
CA GLU A 84 24.48 0.67 1.17
C GLU A 84 24.91 -0.45 2.12
N LEU A 85 24.01 -1.38 2.44
CA LEU A 85 24.27 -2.48 3.36
C LEU A 85 24.87 -3.72 2.67
N GLN A 86 25.22 -3.60 1.38
CA GLN A 86 25.72 -4.71 0.57
C GLN A 86 24.82 -5.95 0.65
N GLY A 87 23.51 -5.73 0.64
CA GLY A 87 22.46 -6.71 0.83
C GLY A 87 21.74 -7.13 -0.45
N VAL A 88 20.67 -7.89 -0.26
CA VAL A 88 19.72 -8.32 -1.29
C VAL A 88 18.42 -7.56 -1.09
N VAL A 89 17.76 -7.13 -2.17
CA VAL A 89 16.38 -6.60 -2.10
C VAL A 89 15.41 -7.57 -2.75
N VAL A 90 14.28 -7.79 -2.07
CA VAL A 90 13.23 -8.71 -2.48
C VAL A 90 11.89 -8.00 -2.46
N VAL A 91 11.17 -8.05 -3.58
CA VAL A 91 9.79 -7.57 -3.70
C VAL A 91 8.87 -8.77 -3.85
N LEU A 92 7.98 -8.96 -2.89
CA LEU A 92 6.98 -10.02 -2.87
C LEU A 92 5.61 -9.49 -3.30
N GLU A 93 4.95 -10.16 -4.22
CA GLU A 93 3.53 -9.91 -4.49
C GLU A 93 2.65 -10.47 -3.37
N HIS A 94 1.72 -9.65 -2.88
CA HIS A 94 0.81 -10.06 -1.83
C HIS A 94 -0.12 -11.19 -2.30
N ARG A 95 -0.43 -12.15 -1.43
CA ARG A 95 -1.44 -13.18 -1.74
C ARG A 95 -2.76 -12.56 -2.20
N MET A 96 -3.38 -13.17 -3.19
CA MET A 96 -4.63 -12.74 -3.85
C MET A 96 -4.56 -11.42 -4.63
N TYR A 97 -3.38 -10.81 -4.77
CA TYR A 97 -3.18 -9.67 -5.67
C TYR A 97 -2.37 -10.08 -6.90
N GLY A 98 -2.63 -9.40 -8.02
CA GLY A 98 -1.97 -9.66 -9.29
C GLY A 98 -2.09 -11.12 -9.73
N GLN A 99 -0.94 -11.78 -9.88
CA GLN A 99 -0.86 -13.17 -10.32
C GLN A 99 -0.64 -14.15 -9.16
N SER A 100 -0.53 -13.67 -7.92
CA SER A 100 -0.33 -14.47 -6.72
C SER A 100 -1.66 -14.96 -6.14
N ARG A 101 -2.39 -15.74 -6.93
CA ARG A 101 -3.67 -16.38 -6.55
C ARG A 101 -3.74 -17.82 -7.07
N PRO A 102 -4.47 -18.73 -6.42
CA PRO A 102 -4.68 -20.08 -6.96
C PRO A 102 -5.52 -20.02 -8.24
N SER A 103 -5.52 -21.10 -9.01
CA SER A 103 -6.22 -21.16 -10.30
C SER A 103 -7.75 -21.24 -10.19
N ASP A 104 -8.27 -21.69 -9.04
CA ASP A 104 -9.70 -21.73 -8.75
C ASP A 104 -10.04 -20.56 -7.80
N ASP A 105 -10.88 -19.64 -8.29
CA ASP A 105 -11.27 -18.41 -7.58
C ASP A 105 -12.39 -18.63 -6.55
N LYS A 106 -12.84 -19.87 -6.33
CA LYS A 106 -13.83 -20.18 -5.28
C LYS A 106 -13.23 -20.00 -3.89
N ASP A 107 -13.90 -19.22 -3.06
CA ASP A 107 -13.58 -18.99 -1.64
C ASP A 107 -12.25 -18.29 -1.34
N LEU A 108 -11.65 -17.57 -2.30
CA LEU A 108 -10.38 -16.84 -2.10
C LEU A 108 -10.38 -15.87 -0.93
N LEU A 109 -11.53 -15.24 -0.67
CA LEU A 109 -11.67 -14.25 0.39
C LEU A 109 -11.47 -14.85 1.79
N ASN A 110 -11.66 -16.17 1.95
CA ASN A 110 -11.39 -16.85 3.23
C ASN A 110 -9.89 -16.86 3.54
N TYR A 111 -9.04 -16.88 2.50
CA TYR A 111 -7.58 -16.94 2.62
C TYR A 111 -6.90 -15.58 2.39
N LEU A 112 -7.69 -14.53 2.08
CA LEU A 112 -7.24 -13.14 2.01
C LEU A 112 -7.38 -12.49 3.39
N ASN A 113 -6.38 -12.71 4.24
CA ASN A 113 -6.30 -12.04 5.53
C ASN A 113 -4.86 -11.78 5.95
N THR A 114 -4.67 -10.89 6.93
CA THR A 114 -3.36 -10.45 7.40
C THR A 114 -2.54 -11.60 7.99
N ASN A 115 -3.13 -12.48 8.80
CA ASN A 115 -2.39 -13.58 9.42
C ASN A 115 -1.73 -14.48 8.37
N GLN A 116 -2.48 -14.80 7.33
CA GLN A 116 -2.03 -15.58 6.19
C GLN A 116 -0.91 -14.88 5.40
N SER A 117 -1.03 -13.58 5.15
CA SER A 117 0.02 -12.78 4.48
C SER A 117 1.31 -12.68 5.31
N LEU A 118 1.20 -12.51 6.63
CA LEU A 118 2.36 -12.51 7.52
C LEU A 118 3.06 -13.88 7.53
N ALA A 119 2.28 -14.97 7.50
CA ALA A 119 2.82 -16.33 7.43
C ALA A 119 3.52 -16.61 6.08
N ASP A 120 3.00 -16.11 4.96
CA ASP A 120 3.68 -16.19 3.66
C ASP A 120 5.08 -15.56 3.72
N MET A 121 5.15 -14.33 4.24
CA MET A 121 6.39 -13.58 4.35
C MET A 121 7.40 -14.29 5.26
N ALA A 122 6.95 -14.82 6.40
CA ALA A 122 7.79 -15.62 7.28
C ALA A 122 8.30 -16.89 6.58
N ASN A 123 7.44 -17.59 5.83
CA ASN A 123 7.80 -18.81 5.12
C ASN A 123 8.86 -18.56 4.03
N ILE A 124 8.76 -17.44 3.29
CA ILE A 124 9.77 -17.03 2.32
C ILE A 124 11.11 -16.76 3.00
N ALA A 125 11.12 -16.02 4.12
CA ALA A 125 12.34 -15.73 4.85
C ALA A 125 13.03 -17.01 5.36
N LEU A 126 12.26 -17.93 5.95
CA LEU A 126 12.75 -19.23 6.41
C LEU A 126 13.23 -20.12 5.25
N SER A 127 12.69 -19.92 4.05
CA SER A 127 13.06 -20.63 2.83
C SER A 127 14.16 -19.92 2.03
N GLY A 128 14.83 -18.90 2.58
CA GLY A 128 15.79 -18.05 1.87
C GLY A 128 16.86 -18.80 1.07
N ASN A 129 17.28 -19.97 1.56
CA ASN A 129 18.25 -20.86 0.92
C ASN A 129 17.74 -21.55 -0.37
N SER A 130 16.43 -21.63 -0.55
CA SER A 130 15.78 -22.33 -1.68
C SER A 130 15.15 -21.35 -2.68
N LEU A 131 15.26 -20.05 -2.43
CA LEU A 131 14.74 -19.03 -3.33
C LEU A 131 15.61 -18.91 -4.58
N GLN A 132 14.95 -18.69 -5.72
CA GLN A 132 15.62 -18.51 -7.00
C GLN A 132 16.33 -17.16 -7.03
N ASN A 133 17.52 -17.13 -7.64
CA ASN A 133 18.36 -15.93 -7.74
C ASN A 133 18.75 -15.31 -6.38
N PHE A 134 18.86 -16.14 -5.33
CA PHE A 134 19.46 -15.74 -4.06
C PHE A 134 20.95 -16.09 -4.03
N PRO A 135 21.76 -15.36 -3.23
CA PRO A 135 23.17 -15.66 -3.06
C PRO A 135 23.44 -17.06 -2.55
N SER A 136 24.60 -17.62 -2.93
CA SER A 136 25.07 -18.87 -2.34
C SER A 136 25.48 -18.66 -0.88
N GLY A 137 24.96 -19.49 0.02
CA GLY A 137 25.23 -19.39 1.45
C GLY A 137 23.97 -19.60 2.30
N LYS A 138 24.08 -19.39 3.61
CA LYS A 138 22.94 -19.50 4.54
C LYS A 138 22.13 -18.20 4.53
N MET A 139 21.08 -18.17 3.72
CA MET A 139 20.23 -17.00 3.50
C MET A 139 18.99 -16.97 4.39
N ALA A 140 18.65 -18.07 5.06
CA ALA A 140 17.58 -18.10 6.06
C ALA A 140 18.03 -17.48 7.41
N PRO A 141 17.10 -16.93 8.20
CA PRO A 141 17.35 -16.62 9.61
C PRO A 141 17.71 -17.88 10.41
N PRO A 142 18.53 -17.78 11.48
CA PRO A 142 19.12 -16.55 12.01
C PRO A 142 20.44 -16.14 11.35
N ASP A 143 20.98 -16.95 10.43
CA ASP A 143 22.30 -16.75 9.81
C ASP A 143 22.36 -15.45 8.99
N THR A 144 21.30 -15.13 8.24
CA THR A 144 21.16 -13.86 7.52
C THR A 144 20.08 -12.98 8.16
N LYS A 145 20.35 -11.68 8.28
CA LYS A 145 19.39 -10.71 8.83
C LYS A 145 18.37 -10.32 7.77
N TRP A 146 17.09 -10.54 8.07
CA TRP A 146 15.98 -10.07 7.25
C TRP A 146 15.39 -8.79 7.86
N VAL A 147 15.33 -7.73 7.07
CA VAL A 147 14.76 -6.42 7.44
C VAL A 147 13.53 -6.20 6.59
N VAL A 148 12.36 -6.02 7.22
CA VAL A 148 11.11 -5.79 6.48
C VAL A 148 10.94 -4.30 6.23
N TYR A 149 10.61 -3.93 5.00
CA TYR A 149 10.30 -2.55 4.63
C TYR A 149 8.87 -2.48 4.11
N GLY A 150 8.13 -1.43 4.43
CA GLY A 150 6.82 -1.19 3.85
C GLY A 150 6.30 0.23 3.99
N GLY A 151 5.42 0.61 3.07
CA GLY A 151 4.65 1.85 3.10
C GLY A 151 3.14 1.58 3.19
N SER A 152 2.36 2.42 3.88
CA SER A 152 0.91 2.23 4.02
C SER A 152 0.59 0.87 4.66
N TYR A 153 -0.31 0.06 4.09
CA TYR A 153 -0.57 -1.31 4.55
C TYR A 153 0.66 -2.22 4.53
N SER A 154 1.55 -2.10 3.54
CA SER A 154 2.82 -2.84 3.59
C SER A 154 3.66 -2.43 4.80
N GLY A 155 3.55 -1.18 5.24
CA GLY A 155 4.14 -0.69 6.49
C GLY A 155 3.51 -1.33 7.72
N ASN A 156 2.19 -1.52 7.72
CA ASN A 156 1.50 -2.31 8.75
C ASN A 156 2.02 -3.75 8.79
N LEU A 157 2.17 -4.40 7.62
CA LEU A 157 2.75 -5.74 7.53
C LEU A 157 4.17 -5.78 8.10
N ALA A 158 5.01 -4.79 7.79
CA ALA A 158 6.37 -4.70 8.34
C ALA A 158 6.38 -4.61 9.88
N ALA A 159 5.57 -3.73 10.45
CA ALA A 159 5.43 -3.59 11.90
C ALA A 159 4.92 -4.88 12.56
N TRP A 160 3.85 -5.47 12.00
CA TRP A 160 3.25 -6.68 12.53
C TRP A 160 4.15 -7.91 12.39
N LEU A 161 4.96 -8.00 11.32
CA LEU A 161 5.96 -9.06 11.17
C LEU A 161 7.02 -9.00 12.27
N ARG A 162 7.54 -7.81 12.56
CA ARG A 162 8.56 -7.66 13.63
C ARG A 162 8.02 -8.05 15.00
N LEU A 163 6.74 -7.79 15.24
CA LEU A 163 6.02 -8.15 16.47
C LEU A 163 5.72 -9.66 16.55
N LYS A 164 5.19 -10.26 15.48
CA LYS A 164 4.74 -11.67 15.45
C LYS A 164 5.87 -12.68 15.23
N TYR A 165 6.89 -12.31 14.46
CA TYR A 165 8.00 -13.19 14.08
C TYR A 165 9.36 -12.56 14.42
N PRO A 166 9.61 -12.22 15.71
CA PRO A 166 10.81 -11.49 16.13
C PRO A 166 12.12 -12.27 15.93
N ASN A 167 12.05 -13.59 15.83
CA ASN A 167 13.18 -14.47 15.59
C ASN A 167 13.50 -14.63 14.08
N VAL A 168 12.57 -14.24 13.21
CA VAL A 168 12.72 -14.31 11.75
C VAL A 168 13.17 -12.96 11.19
N PHE A 169 12.53 -11.86 11.64
CA PHE A 169 12.81 -10.52 11.15
C PHE A 169 13.57 -9.70 12.20
N SER A 170 14.75 -9.22 11.81
CA SER A 170 15.67 -8.51 12.71
C SER A 170 15.23 -7.07 12.95
N ALA A 171 14.68 -6.42 11.92
CA ALA A 171 14.18 -5.05 11.99
C ALA A 171 13.00 -4.83 11.03
N ALA A 172 12.27 -3.73 11.24
CA ALA A 172 11.20 -3.29 10.35
C ALA A 172 11.24 -1.77 10.15
N ILE A 173 11.02 -1.34 8.90
CA ILE A 173 10.81 0.05 8.51
C ILE A 173 9.34 0.16 8.07
N ALA A 174 8.51 0.73 8.94
CA ALA A 174 7.07 0.85 8.76
C ALA A 174 6.68 2.30 8.41
N SER A 175 6.92 2.68 7.15
CA SER A 175 6.68 4.05 6.68
C SER A 175 5.19 4.34 6.50
N SER A 176 4.71 5.45 7.07
CA SER A 176 3.32 5.91 6.93
C SER A 176 2.29 4.79 7.20
N ALA A 177 2.58 3.94 8.20
CA ALA A 177 1.83 2.75 8.52
C ALA A 177 0.67 3.09 9.49
N PRO A 178 -0.61 3.03 9.06
CA PRO A 178 -1.74 3.21 9.97
C PRO A 178 -1.98 1.93 10.78
N VAL A 179 -1.06 1.62 11.71
CA VAL A 179 -1.11 0.38 12.51
C VAL A 179 -2.26 0.36 13.51
N GLN A 180 -2.77 1.54 13.88
CA GLN A 180 -3.96 1.70 14.69
C GLN A 180 -5.19 1.70 13.78
N ALA A 181 -5.84 0.54 13.65
CA ALA A 181 -7.08 0.43 12.91
C ALA A 181 -8.25 1.00 13.73
N GLY A 182 -9.05 1.86 13.11
CA GLY A 182 -10.31 2.37 13.66
C GLY A 182 -11.45 2.11 12.68
N TYR A 183 -12.64 1.76 13.19
CA TYR A 183 -13.84 1.60 12.35
C TYR A 183 -14.26 2.92 11.72
N ASP A 184 -14.24 3.98 12.52
CA ASP A 184 -14.43 5.36 12.09
C ASP A 184 -13.14 6.13 12.40
N PHE A 185 -12.24 6.15 11.41
CA PHE A 185 -10.92 6.76 11.54
C PHE A 185 -10.93 8.21 11.03
N TYR A 186 -11.87 9.02 11.51
CA TYR A 186 -12.00 10.42 11.11
C TYR A 186 -10.73 11.24 11.40
N GLN A 187 -9.96 10.86 12.44
CA GLN A 187 -8.70 11.53 12.81
C GLN A 187 -7.66 11.49 11.69
N TYR A 188 -7.79 10.55 10.74
CA TYR A 188 -6.99 10.54 9.52
C TYR A 188 -7.03 11.88 8.77
N PHE A 189 -8.15 12.60 8.86
CA PHE A 189 -8.34 13.90 8.22
C PHE A 189 -7.93 15.09 9.08
N ASP A 190 -7.64 14.91 10.37
CA ASP A 190 -7.26 16.01 11.27
C ASP A 190 -6.03 16.77 10.77
N PRO A 191 -4.93 16.12 10.30
CA PRO A 191 -3.79 16.85 9.77
C PRO A 191 -4.17 17.73 8.56
N ILE A 192 -5.05 17.24 7.69
CA ILE A 192 -5.52 17.98 6.51
C ILE A 192 -6.35 19.20 6.96
N GLY A 193 -7.29 18.99 7.88
CA GLY A 193 -8.15 20.06 8.40
C GLY A 193 -7.37 21.12 9.19
N ASN A 194 -6.36 20.71 9.95
CA ASN A 194 -5.61 21.60 10.85
C ASN A 194 -4.47 22.34 10.16
N TYR A 195 -3.83 21.71 9.16
CA TYR A 195 -2.60 22.24 8.55
C TYR A 195 -2.73 22.51 7.05
N GLY A 196 -3.86 22.17 6.43
CA GLY A 196 -4.11 22.47 5.02
C GLY A 196 -4.24 23.98 4.76
N PRO A 197 -4.01 24.45 3.51
CA PRO A 197 -4.14 25.86 3.16
C PRO A 197 -5.53 26.39 3.50
N SER A 198 -5.58 27.48 4.27
CA SER A 198 -6.86 28.02 4.76
C SER A 198 -7.84 28.40 3.64
N SER A 199 -7.31 28.80 2.48
CA SER A 199 -8.08 29.07 1.25
C SER A 199 -8.82 27.85 0.72
N CYS A 200 -8.31 26.63 0.95
CA CYS A 200 -8.96 25.38 0.57
C CYS A 200 -9.85 24.82 1.69
N ILE A 201 -9.37 24.88 2.94
CA ILE A 201 -10.08 24.29 4.08
C ILE A 201 -11.38 25.04 4.40
N LYS A 202 -11.41 26.38 4.32
CA LYS A 202 -12.61 27.17 4.64
C LYS A 202 -13.80 26.93 3.69
N PRO A 203 -13.62 26.95 2.34
CA PRO A 203 -14.71 26.59 1.44
C PRO A 203 -15.19 25.16 1.65
N MET A 204 -14.27 24.21 1.85
CA MET A 204 -14.61 22.80 2.00
C MET A 204 -15.39 22.51 3.29
N THR A 205 -15.00 23.14 4.40
CA THR A 205 -15.77 23.09 5.65
C THR A 205 -17.15 23.74 5.51
N SER A 206 -17.26 24.83 4.74
CA SER A 206 -18.55 25.50 4.46
C SER A 206 -19.48 24.63 3.61
N ILE A 207 -18.94 24.00 2.55
CA ILE A 207 -19.69 23.04 1.71
C ILE A 207 -20.18 21.86 2.55
N ASN A 208 -19.31 21.29 3.39
CA ASN A 208 -19.68 20.21 4.30
C ASN A 208 -20.79 20.62 5.27
N GLY A 209 -20.73 21.84 5.82
CA GLY A 209 -21.79 22.41 6.65
C GLY A 209 -23.13 22.51 5.91
N TYR A 210 -23.13 23.04 4.68
CA TYR A 210 -24.32 23.15 3.85
C TYR A 210 -24.92 21.78 3.51
N VAL A 211 -24.10 20.82 3.08
CA VAL A 211 -24.54 19.45 2.78
C VAL A 211 -25.19 18.81 4.01
N ASN A 212 -24.55 18.90 5.18
CA ASN A 212 -25.10 18.35 6.43
C ASN A 212 -26.43 19.01 6.83
N GLN A 213 -26.55 20.32 6.67
CA GLN A 213 -27.79 21.04 6.94
C GLN A 213 -28.94 20.59 6.03
N VAL A 214 -28.70 20.45 4.72
CA VAL A 214 -29.73 20.03 3.77
C VAL A 214 -30.14 18.57 4.01
N LEU A 215 -29.19 17.67 4.24
CA LEU A 215 -29.46 16.24 4.42
C LEU A 215 -30.14 15.93 5.76
N SER A 216 -29.85 16.69 6.83
CA SER A 216 -30.54 16.53 8.12
C SER A 216 -31.97 17.11 8.15
N GLY A 217 -32.31 17.97 7.18
CA GLY A 217 -33.65 18.55 7.06
C GLY A 217 -34.72 17.57 6.58
N LYS A 218 -35.99 18.02 6.56
CA LYS A 218 -37.14 17.24 6.03
C LYS A 218 -37.51 17.58 4.59
N ASN A 219 -36.89 18.60 4.00
CA ASN A 219 -37.22 19.08 2.65
C ASN A 219 -36.62 18.16 1.57
N THR A 220 -37.45 17.27 1.04
CA THR A 220 -37.06 16.28 0.02
C THR A 220 -36.66 16.91 -1.31
N ALA A 221 -37.29 18.03 -1.71
CA ALA A 221 -36.91 18.75 -2.92
C ALA A 221 -35.52 19.38 -2.82
N ALA A 222 -35.18 19.96 -1.66
CA ALA A 222 -33.85 20.51 -1.41
C ALA A 222 -32.77 19.41 -1.41
N LYS A 223 -33.06 18.25 -0.81
CA LYS A 223 -32.18 17.07 -0.85
C LYS A 223 -31.95 16.56 -2.27
N LEU A 224 -33.03 16.43 -3.06
CA LEU A 224 -32.93 15.98 -4.45
C LEU A 224 -32.15 16.99 -5.31
N LYS A 225 -32.40 18.30 -5.13
CA LYS A 225 -31.63 19.36 -5.81
C LYS A 225 -30.14 19.25 -5.49
N LEU A 226 -29.78 19.11 -4.22
CA LEU A 226 -28.39 18.93 -3.79
C LEU A 226 -27.77 17.69 -4.47
N LYS A 227 -28.42 16.54 -4.38
CA LYS A 227 -27.92 15.30 -4.99
C LYS A 227 -27.74 15.42 -6.50
N ASN A 228 -28.66 16.09 -7.18
CA ASN A 228 -28.60 16.32 -8.63
C ASN A 228 -27.43 17.24 -9.03
N GLN A 229 -27.01 18.18 -8.18
CA GLN A 229 -25.80 18.99 -8.44
C GLN A 229 -24.53 18.14 -8.52
N PHE A 230 -24.52 16.98 -7.86
CA PHE A 230 -23.43 16.00 -7.94
C PHE A 230 -23.70 14.86 -8.94
N GLY A 231 -24.83 14.87 -9.66
CA GLY A 231 -25.24 13.78 -10.54
C GLY A 231 -25.68 12.50 -9.80
N LEU A 232 -26.02 12.60 -8.50
CA LEU A 232 -26.29 11.47 -7.61
C LEU A 232 -27.75 11.44 -7.10
N GLY A 233 -28.70 11.98 -7.88
CA GLY A 233 -30.11 12.10 -7.52
C GLY A 233 -30.78 10.81 -7.03
N ASN A 234 -30.32 9.67 -7.56
CA ASN A 234 -30.89 8.35 -7.30
C ASN A 234 -30.42 7.71 -5.99
N LEU A 235 -29.45 8.30 -5.29
CA LEU A 235 -28.94 7.76 -4.03
C LEU A 235 -29.86 8.11 -2.85
N GLN A 236 -29.95 7.20 -1.88
CA GLN A 236 -30.54 7.51 -0.58
C GLN A 236 -29.72 8.58 0.14
N ASP A 237 -30.29 9.25 1.15
CA ASP A 237 -29.56 10.29 1.89
C ASP A 237 -28.27 9.73 2.48
N ASP A 238 -28.37 8.63 3.23
CA ASP A 238 -27.21 7.95 3.80
C ASP A 238 -26.23 7.47 2.73
N ASP A 239 -26.69 7.04 1.55
CA ASP A 239 -25.83 6.61 0.44
C ASP A 239 -25.23 7.77 -0.35
N PHE A 240 -25.83 8.95 -0.35
CA PHE A 240 -25.23 10.17 -0.91
C PHE A 240 -24.19 10.72 0.06
N ALA A 241 -24.57 10.70 1.34
CA ALA A 241 -23.80 11.02 2.51
C ALA A 241 -22.78 9.94 2.89
N SER A 242 -22.75 8.81 2.19
CA SER A 242 -21.75 7.73 2.29
C SER A 242 -21.33 7.25 0.90
N GLY A 243 -21.69 7.98 -0.17
CA GLY A 243 -21.44 7.63 -1.58
C GLY A 243 -19.96 7.65 -1.98
N LYS A 244 -19.09 7.72 -0.98
CA LYS A 244 -17.65 7.61 -1.00
C LYS A 244 -17.10 6.53 -0.05
N THR A 245 -17.96 5.67 0.51
CA THR A 245 -17.63 4.49 1.34
C THR A 245 -18.73 3.41 1.23
N ARG A 246 -18.39 2.23 0.68
CA ARG A 246 -19.29 1.10 0.39
C ARG A 246 -20.09 0.58 1.61
N LYS A 247 -21.37 0.30 1.37
CA LYS A 247 -22.26 -0.77 1.90
C LYS A 247 -22.14 -1.20 3.38
N LYS A 248 -23.29 -1.03 4.06
CA LYS A 248 -23.88 -1.76 5.23
C LYS A 248 -23.76 -1.11 6.63
N LYS A 249 -24.95 -0.64 7.04
CA LYS A 249 -25.59 -0.67 8.37
C LYS A 249 -25.00 0.17 9.52
N LYS A 250 -25.80 1.18 9.87
CA LYS A 250 -26.04 1.78 11.21
C LYS A 250 -24.78 2.07 12.02
N VAL A 251 -24.22 3.27 11.85
CA VAL A 251 -23.51 3.97 12.93
C VAL A 251 -23.97 5.43 12.93
N GLY A 252 -24.29 5.93 14.13
CA GLY A 252 -24.90 7.23 14.34
C GLY A 252 -23.97 8.40 14.06
N LYS A 253 -24.60 9.50 13.63
CA LYS A 253 -24.16 10.90 13.71
C LYS A 253 -22.64 11.14 13.74
N ARG A 254 -22.02 11.19 12.56
CA ARG A 254 -21.21 12.32 12.05
C ARG A 254 -20.69 11.93 10.68
N LEU A 255 -20.88 12.82 9.71
CA LEU A 255 -20.70 12.55 8.29
C LEU A 255 -19.37 13.12 7.81
N VAL A 256 -18.49 12.27 7.28
CA VAL A 256 -17.16 12.66 6.75
C VAL A 256 -17.16 12.48 5.24
N PHE A 257 -17.05 13.58 4.47
CA PHE A 257 -17.04 13.56 2.99
C PHE A 257 -15.83 14.27 2.36
N PHE A 258 -14.98 13.44 1.74
CA PHE A 258 -13.97 13.59 0.65
C PHE A 258 -12.99 14.76 0.53
N PHE A 259 -11.75 14.35 0.20
CA PHE A 259 -10.91 14.97 -0.82
C PHE A 259 -10.42 13.92 -1.84
N LEU A 260 -10.25 14.37 -3.08
CA LEU A 260 -9.70 13.63 -4.21
C LEU A 260 -8.26 13.19 -3.90
N PHE A 261 -7.92 11.93 -4.14
CA PHE A 261 -6.54 11.45 -4.09
C PHE A 261 -5.73 12.12 -5.21
N LEU A 262 -4.90 13.10 -4.87
CA LEU A 262 -3.67 13.36 -5.61
C LEU A 262 -2.63 12.38 -5.07
N SER A 263 -2.38 11.32 -5.85
CA SER A 263 -1.15 10.55 -5.77
C SER A 263 0.01 11.49 -6.07
N LEU A 264 0.51 12.20 -5.06
CA LEU A 264 1.87 12.71 -5.10
C LEU A 264 2.77 11.48 -4.97
N GLY A 265 3.28 11.01 -6.11
CA GLY A 265 4.39 10.07 -6.14
C GLY A 265 5.53 10.69 -5.36
N SER A 266 5.75 10.21 -4.13
CA SER A 266 6.89 10.57 -3.30
C SER A 266 8.13 9.91 -3.89
N ALA A 267 8.69 10.56 -4.92
CA ALA A 267 10.10 10.47 -5.24
C ALA A 267 10.81 11.62 -4.48
N GLU A 268 10.96 11.47 -3.17
CA GLU A 268 11.88 12.32 -2.42
C GLU A 268 13.21 11.60 -2.30
N HIS A 269 14.09 11.92 -3.24
CA HIS A 269 15.53 11.95 -2.96
C HIS A 269 15.83 13.11 -2.01
N SER A 270 16.86 12.91 -1.19
CA SER A 270 17.64 13.92 -0.45
C SER A 270 17.32 14.07 1.04
N PHE A 271 18.09 13.33 1.85
CA PHE A 271 18.55 13.83 3.14
C PHE A 271 19.55 14.96 2.89
N GLY A 272 19.25 16.16 3.39
CA GLY A 272 20.16 17.30 3.39
C GLY A 272 19.43 18.57 3.80
N PHE A 273 19.70 19.07 5.01
CA PHE A 273 19.28 20.40 5.43
C PHE A 273 19.87 21.45 4.47
N LEU A 274 19.08 21.94 3.52
CA LEU A 274 19.25 23.24 2.89
C LEU A 274 17.88 23.74 2.44
N ALA A 275 17.44 24.87 2.99
CA ALA A 275 16.19 25.51 2.64
C ALA A 275 16.19 25.91 1.17
N VAL A 276 15.45 25.17 0.33
CA VAL A 276 15.15 25.58 -1.04
C VAL A 276 13.74 26.18 -1.06
N HIS A 277 13.68 27.45 -1.44
CA HIS A 277 12.47 28.22 -1.65
C HIS A 277 11.55 27.50 -2.67
N VAL A 278 10.41 26.96 -2.20
CA VAL A 278 9.35 26.48 -3.08
C VAL A 278 8.54 27.70 -3.54
N THR A 279 8.73 28.11 -4.78
CA THR A 279 7.92 29.13 -5.44
C THR A 279 6.46 28.69 -5.53
N HIS A 280 5.55 29.62 -5.20
CA HIS A 280 4.10 29.49 -5.20
C HIS A 280 3.52 28.60 -6.32
N ILE A 281 3.13 27.39 -5.95
CA ILE A 281 2.01 26.70 -6.62
C ILE A 281 0.78 27.09 -5.81
N GLN A 282 -0.05 27.99 -6.36
CA GLN A 282 -1.36 28.23 -5.80
C GLN A 282 -2.18 26.95 -5.98
N PRO A 283 -2.68 26.31 -4.91
CA PRO A 283 -3.60 25.20 -5.07
C PRO A 283 -4.86 25.71 -5.77
N ILE A 284 -5.23 25.08 -6.90
CA ILE A 284 -6.54 25.27 -7.49
C ILE A 284 -7.53 24.57 -6.55
N CYS A 285 -8.11 25.40 -5.68
CA CYS A 285 -9.30 25.17 -4.89
C CYS A 285 -10.28 26.29 -5.30
#